data_AF-A0A8T4SM08-F1
#
_entry.id   AF-A0A8T4SM08-F1
#
_cell.length_a   1.000
_cell.length_b   1.000
_cell.length_c   1.000
_cell.angle_alpha   90.00
_cell.angle_beta   90.00
_cell.angle_gamma   90.00
#
_symmetry.space_group_name_H-M   'P 1'
#
loop_
_entity.id
_entity.type
_entity.pdbx_description
1 polymer ?
#
loop_
_entity_poly.entity_id
_entity_poly.type
_entity_poly.pdbx_seq_one_letter_code
_entity_poly.pdbx_strand_id
1 'polypeptide(L)'
;MGRKKVIRIPKTASLKCPHCLKNTRVKVPNDSSMYNFKCKKCKNEIGTPESNCCVICAFSDKKCGAALRVEAGINKLEVKI
;
A
#
# COMPACT_ATOMS: atom_id res chain seq x y z
N MET A 1 -20.27 9.64 23.91
CA MET A 1 -18.89 10.09 23.61
C MET A 1 -18.29 9.15 22.56
N GLY A 2 -18.48 9.45 21.27
CA GLY A 2 -18.13 8.54 20.17
C GLY A 2 -16.61 8.49 19.96
N ARG A 3 -16.00 7.31 20.11
CA ARG A 3 -14.58 7.09 19.77
C ARG A 3 -14.41 7.24 18.26
N LYS A 4 -13.93 8.40 17.81
CA LYS A 4 -13.47 8.56 16.42
C LYS A 4 -12.38 7.51 16.16
N LYS A 5 -12.60 6.61 15.21
CA LYS A 5 -11.57 5.65 14.77
C LYS A 5 -10.52 6.44 13.97
N VAL A 6 -9.26 6.39 14.42
CA VAL A 6 -8.14 7.05 13.75
C VAL A 6 -7.39 6.00 12.92
N ILE A 7 -7.19 6.26 11.63
CA ILE A 7 -6.40 5.39 10.75
C ILE A 7 -5.00 5.98 10.60
N ARG A 8 -3.97 5.15 10.82
CA ARG A 8 -2.57 5.51 10.65
C ARG A 8 -2.05 5.02 9.30
N ILE A 9 -1.52 5.93 8.48
CA ILE A 9 -0.93 5.55 7.19
C ILE A 9 0.50 5.02 7.42
N PRO A 10 0.81 3.77 7.02
CA PRO A 10 2.14 3.23 7.19
C PRO A 10 3.11 3.91 6.22
N LYS A 11 4.22 4.44 6.72
CA LYS A 11 5.30 5.01 5.89
C LYS A 11 6.05 3.96 5.07
N THR A 12 6.03 2.71 5.53
CA THR A 12 6.68 1.58 4.85
C THR A 12 5.80 0.34 4.91
N ALA A 13 5.89 -0.47 3.85
CA ALA A 13 5.21 -1.75 3.78
C ALA A 13 6.13 -2.83 3.19
N SER A 14 5.79 -4.07 3.48
CA SER A 14 6.54 -5.24 3.02
C SER A 14 5.85 -5.80 1.79
N LEU A 15 6.38 -5.46 0.62
CA LEU A 15 5.88 -5.96 -0.65
C LEU A 15 6.49 -7.32 -0.94
N LYS A 16 5.66 -8.35 -1.11
CA LYS A 16 6.09 -9.71 -1.45
C LYS A 16 6.19 -9.85 -2.96
N CYS A 17 7.39 -10.12 -3.48
CA CYS A 17 7.55 -10.29 -4.92
C CYS A 17 6.95 -11.63 -5.36
N PRO A 18 6.08 -11.69 -6.39
CA PRO A 18 5.51 -12.94 -6.87
C PRO A 18 6.53 -13.81 -7.62
N HIS A 19 7.61 -13.22 -8.15
CA HIS A 19 8.64 -13.96 -8.89
C HIS A 19 9.63 -14.69 -7.99
N CYS A 20 10.06 -14.06 -6.89
CA CYS A 20 11.09 -14.62 -6.00
C CYS A 20 10.60 -14.89 -4.58
N LEU A 21 9.33 -14.58 -4.28
CA LEU A 21 8.68 -14.75 -2.99
C LEU A 21 9.34 -13.99 -1.82
N LYS A 22 10.33 -13.14 -2.10
CA LYS A 22 11.00 -12.32 -1.09
C LYS A 22 10.19 -11.06 -0.76
N ASN A 23 10.08 -10.77 0.54
CA ASN A 23 9.55 -9.50 1.02
C ASN A 23 10.60 -8.40 0.88
N THR A 24 10.22 -7.32 0.21
CA THR A 24 11.03 -6.11 0.07
C THR A 24 10.34 -4.97 0.80
N ARG A 25 11.09 -4.27 1.63
CA ARG A 25 10.57 -3.11 2.35
C ARG A 25 10.54 -1.91 1.39
N VAL A 26 9.34 -1.43 1.09
CA VAL A 26 9.11 -0.30 0.17
C VAL A 26 8.51 0.87 0.93
N LYS A 27 8.84 2.09 0.51
CA LYS A 27 8.16 3.29 1.00
C LYS A 27 6.78 3.35 0.36
N VAL A 28 5.75 3.46 1.18
CA VAL A 28 4.38 3.64 0.70
C VAL A 28 4.19 5.13 0.48
N PRO A 29 3.85 5.58 -0.73
CA PRO A 29 3.55 6.99 -0.93
C PRO A 29 2.23 7.32 -0.24
N ASN A 30 2.17 8.47 0.42
CA ASN A 30 0.96 8.91 1.10
C ASN A 30 -0.11 9.38 0.09
N ASP A 31 0.36 10.00 -1.00
CA ASP A 31 -0.46 10.71 -1.99
C ASP A 31 -0.30 10.14 -3.42
N SER A 32 0.34 8.98 -3.58
CA SER A 32 0.61 8.43 -4.91
C SER A 32 0.52 6.90 -4.93
N SER A 33 0.08 6.36 -6.06
CA SER A 33 0.01 4.93 -6.33
C SER A 33 1.22 4.48 -7.14
N MET A 34 1.86 3.38 -6.72
CA MET A 34 2.94 2.75 -7.49
C MET A 34 2.34 1.73 -8.44
N TYR A 35 2.27 2.05 -9.74
CA TYR A 35 1.72 1.15 -10.75
C TYR A 35 2.73 0.06 -11.18
N ASN A 36 4.02 0.35 -11.09
CA ASN A 36 5.09 -0.60 -11.33
C ASN A 36 6.05 -0.60 -10.14
N PHE A 37 6.69 -1.74 -9.91
CA PHE A 37 7.74 -1.85 -8.91
C PHE A 37 8.81 -2.83 -9.36
N LYS A 38 10.05 -2.35 -9.43
CA LYS A 38 11.21 -3.19 -9.72
C LYS A 38 11.71 -3.84 -8.43
N CYS A 39 11.67 -5.17 -8.36
CA CYS A 39 12.15 -5.90 -7.21
C CYS A 39 13.65 -5.70 -7.03
N LYS A 40 14.11 -5.22 -5.86
CA LYS A 40 15.54 -5.06 -5.58
C LYS A 40 16.31 -6.38 -5.44
N LYS A 41 15.61 -7.52 -5.27
CA LYS A 41 16.23 -8.84 -5.10
C LYS A 41 16.42 -9.56 -6.43
N CYS A 42 15.35 -9.79 -7.19
CA CYS A 42 15.42 -10.48 -8.48
C CYS A 42 15.52 -9.54 -9.69
N LYS A 43 15.43 -8.22 -9.50
CA LYS A 43 15.42 -7.20 -10.56
C LYS A 43 14.25 -7.29 -11.56
N ASN A 44 13.29 -8.19 -11.33
CA ASN A 44 12.07 -8.27 -12.12
C ASN A 44 11.15 -7.08 -11.86
N GLU A 45 10.48 -6.66 -12.92
CA GLU A 45 9.45 -5.63 -12.88
C GLU A 45 8.11 -6.27 -12.55
N ILE A 46 7.51 -5.81 -11.46
CA ILE A 46 6.20 -6.23 -11.00
C ILE A 46 5.22 -5.16 -11.48
N GLY A 47 4.31 -5.54 -12.38
CA GLY A 47 3.18 -4.72 -12.77
C GLY A 47 2.06 -4.80 -11.73
N THR A 48 1.27 -3.73 -11.62
CA THR A 48 0.02 -3.77 -10.86
C THR A 48 -0.96 -4.68 -11.58
N PRO A 49 -1.58 -5.67 -10.91
CA PRO A 49 -2.63 -6.47 -11.53
C PRO A 49 -3.86 -5.58 -11.76
N GLU A 50 -4.59 -5.83 -12.85
CA GLU A 50 -5.74 -5.01 -13.26
C GLU A 50 -6.82 -4.90 -12.16
N SER A 51 -6.90 -5.89 -11.27
CA SER A 51 -7.86 -5.90 -10.16
C SER A 51 -7.52 -4.94 -9.01
N ASN A 52 -6.29 -4.41 -8.92
CA ASN A 52 -5.87 -3.58 -7.78
C ASN A 52 -5.38 -2.20 -8.22
N CYS A 53 -5.51 -1.23 -7.32
CA CYS A 53 -5.10 0.16 -7.57
C CYS A 53 -3.57 0.35 -7.66
N CYS A 54 -2.76 -0.48 -7.00
CA CYS A 54 -1.30 -0.41 -7.07
C CYS A 54 -0.62 -1.72 -6.66
N VAL A 55 0.66 -1.88 -7.02
CA VAL A 55 1.50 -3.05 -6.67
C VAL A 55 1.58 -3.27 -5.15
N ILE A 56 1.54 -2.20 -4.36
CA ILE A 56 1.56 -2.29 -2.91
C ILE A 56 0.23 -2.87 -2.44
N CYS A 57 -0.90 -2.29 -2.84
CA CYS A 57 -2.21 -2.80 -2.43
C CYS A 57 -2.50 -4.22 -2.99
N ALA A 58 -1.78 -4.69 -4.02
CA ALA A 58 -1.87 -6.06 -4.54
C ALA A 58 -0.97 -7.08 -3.84
N PHE A 59 0.29 -6.71 -3.57
CA PHE A 59 1.34 -7.65 -3.14
C PHE A 59 1.87 -7.38 -1.73
N SER A 60 1.33 -6.38 -1.04
CA SER A 60 1.71 -6.02 0.32
C SER A 60 0.60 -6.41 1.31
N ASP A 61 1.03 -6.74 2.51
CA ASP A 61 0.14 -7.00 3.65
C ASP A 61 -0.56 -5.71 4.15
N LYS A 62 0.04 -4.54 3.87
CA LYS A 62 -0.49 -3.24 4.28
C LYS A 62 -1.15 -2.48 3.13
N LYS A 63 -2.28 -1.84 3.43
CA LYS A 63 -2.96 -0.91 2.52
C LYS A 63 -2.12 0.34 2.26
N CYS A 64 -2.21 0.81 1.03
CA CYS A 64 -1.61 2.04 0.53
C CYS A 64 -2.31 3.28 1.12
N GLY A 65 -1.60 4.42 1.20
CA GLY A 65 -2.14 5.65 1.79
C GLY A 65 -3.42 6.13 1.11
N ALA A 66 -3.47 6.06 -0.22
CA ALA A 66 -4.66 6.36 -1.01
C ALA A 66 -5.86 5.49 -0.61
N ALA A 67 -5.69 4.17 -0.49
CA ALA A 67 -6.77 3.27 -0.08
C ALA A 67 -7.29 3.58 1.34
N LEU A 68 -6.39 3.87 2.28
CA LEU A 68 -6.77 4.25 3.64
C LEU A 68 -7.52 5.58 3.69
N ARG A 69 -7.17 6.55 2.83
CA ARG A 69 -7.90 7.82 2.71
C ARG A 69 -9.29 7.62 2.12
N VAL A 70 -9.43 6.75 1.11
CA VAL A 70 -10.73 6.38 0.55
C VAL A 70 -11.60 5.72 1.64
N GLU A 71 -11.06 4.75 2.38
CA GLU A 71 -11.78 4.12 3.49
C GLU A 71 -12.14 5.10 4.60
N ALA A 72 -11.25 6.05 4.91
CA ALA A 72 -11.54 7.09 5.89
C ALA A 72 -12.64 8.05 5.43
N GLY A 73 -12.68 8.40 4.15
CA GLY A 73 -13.76 9.20 3.55
C GLY A 73 -15.10 8.50 3.66
N ILE A 74 -15.16 7.20 3.34
CA ILE A 74 -16.39 6.39 3.42
C ILE A 74 -16.86 6.25 4.87
N ASN A 75 -15.94 6.03 5.81
CA ASN A 75 -16.26 5.76 7.21
C ASN A 75 -16.21 6.99 8.13
N LYS A 76 -16.04 8.21 7.59
CA LYS A 76 -15.89 9.46 8.37
C LYS A 76 -14.78 9.36 9.44
N LEU A 77 -13.65 8.76 9.08
CA LEU A 77 -12.52 8.52 9.98
C LEU A 77 -11.45 9.62 9.88
N GLU A 78 -10.71 9.83 10.96
CA GLU A 78 -9.62 10.80 11.00
C GLU A 78 -8.31 10.13 10.53
N VAL A 79 -7.68 10.69 9.49
CA VAL A 79 -6.42 10.18 8.93
C VAL A 79 -5.25 10.88 9.61
N LYS A 80 -4.37 10.10 10.25
CA LYS A 80 -3.15 10.61 10.88
C LYS A 80 -1.91 10.03 10.18
N ILE A 81 -0.97 10.90 9.82
CA ILE A 81 0.21 10.63 8.98
C ILE A 81 1.47 10.54 9.86
#